data_AF-A0A5H2Y7L8-F1
#
_entry.id   AF-A0A5H2Y7L8-F1
#
_cell.length_a   1.000
_cell.length_b   1.000
_cell.length_c   1.000
_cell.angle_alpha   90.00
_cell.angle_beta   90.00
_cell.angle_gamma   90.00
#
_symmetry.space_group_name_H-M   'P 1'
#
loop_
_entity.id
_entity.type
_entity.pdbx_description
1 polymer ?
#
loop_
_entity_poly.entity_id
_entity_poly.type
_entity_poly.pdbx_seq_one_letter_code
_entity_poly.pdbx_strand_id
1 'polypeptide(L)'
;MASPSAPADNPEGTGLAIAAEALFLVNLLALPGLAFAALAWLWWRHGGTAPLLARQHLQQTFWVSAWGGLLIVTLSAGFIALGGLNWEWTWVAVILYFTCVHSALVVGGIVGLASAMAGQPWRFPLIGPRLPRA
;
A
#
# COMPACT_ATOMS: atom_id res chain seq x y z
N MET A 1 31.63 -7.54 32.84
CA MET A 1 31.77 -7.28 31.39
C MET A 1 30.61 -7.95 30.69
N ALA A 2 29.58 -7.19 30.32
CA ALA A 2 28.50 -7.70 29.49
C ALA A 2 29.02 -7.80 28.05
N SER A 3 28.93 -8.98 27.45
CA SER A 3 29.23 -9.16 26.03
C SER A 3 28.32 -8.25 25.20
N PRO A 4 28.83 -7.55 24.16
CA PRO A 4 27.98 -6.81 23.25
C PRO A 4 27.04 -7.79 22.57
N SER A 5 25.74 -7.68 22.84
CA SER A 5 24.69 -8.38 22.10
C SER A 5 24.88 -8.07 20.62
N ALA A 6 25.02 -9.11 19.79
CA ALA A 6 25.06 -8.98 18.34
C ALA A 6 23.89 -8.09 17.87
N PRO A 7 24.08 -7.20 16.89
CA PRO A 7 22.98 -6.42 16.36
C PRO A 7 21.91 -7.40 15.89
N ALA A 8 20.67 -7.23 16.37
CA ALA A 8 19.55 -8.02 15.87
C ALA A 8 19.50 -7.83 14.35
N ASP A 9 19.67 -8.91 13.58
CA ASP A 9 19.88 -8.88 12.12
C ASP A 9 18.70 -8.27 11.33
N ASN A 10 17.59 -7.90 11.99
CA ASN A 10 16.51 -7.10 11.39
C ASN A 10 15.85 -6.21 12.45
N PRO A 11 15.45 -4.97 12.11
CA PRO A 11 14.65 -4.14 13.00
C PRO A 11 13.37 -4.86 13.45
N GLU A 12 12.95 -4.64 14.69
CA GLU A 12 11.72 -5.24 15.20
C GLU A 12 10.53 -4.94 14.29
N GLY A 13 9.75 -5.97 13.96
CA GLY A 13 8.56 -5.84 13.10
C GLY A 13 8.82 -5.89 11.60
N THR A 14 10.06 -6.13 11.14
CA THR A 14 10.39 -6.27 9.70
C THR A 14 9.48 -7.26 8.96
N GLY A 15 9.23 -8.45 9.52
CA GLY A 15 8.33 -9.43 8.90
C GLY A 15 6.89 -8.92 8.72
N LEU A 16 6.39 -8.13 9.68
CA LEU A 16 5.06 -7.53 9.59
C LEU A 16 5.02 -6.40 8.56
N ALA A 17 6.09 -5.62 8.43
CA ALA A 17 6.23 -4.61 7.38
C ALA A 17 6.22 -5.24 5.98
N ILE A 18 6.99 -6.31 5.77
CA ILE A 18 7.03 -7.08 4.52
C ILE A 18 5.65 -7.63 4.20
N ALA A 19 4.97 -8.23 5.18
CA ALA A 19 3.62 -8.77 4.98
C ALA A 19 2.62 -7.69 4.55
N ALA A 20 2.68 -6.49 5.15
CA ALA A 20 1.80 -5.38 4.80
C ALA A 20 2.02 -4.91 3.35
N GLU A 21 3.28 -4.70 2.94
CA GLU A 21 3.62 -4.29 1.57
C GLU A 21 3.35 -5.39 0.53
N ALA A 22 3.54 -6.66 0.89
CA ALA A 22 3.18 -7.79 0.03
C ALA A 22 1.67 -7.86 -0.18
N LEU A 23 0.86 -7.73 0.88
CA LEU A 23 -0.60 -7.71 0.76
C LEU A 23 -1.09 -6.52 -0.06
N PHE A 24 -0.43 -5.36 0.05
CA PHE A 24 -0.68 -4.20 -0.81
C PHE A 24 -0.48 -4.54 -2.31
N LEU A 25 0.66 -5.14 -2.65
CA LEU A 25 0.95 -5.53 -4.04
C LEU A 25 0.03 -6.65 -4.54
N VAL A 26 -0.30 -7.63 -3.71
CA VAL A 26 -1.27 -8.68 -4.05
C VAL A 26 -2.65 -8.08 -4.31
N ASN A 27 -3.07 -7.07 -3.53
CA ASN A 27 -4.32 -6.36 -3.75
C ASN A 27 -4.36 -5.62 -5.09
N LEU A 28 -3.22 -5.10 -5.55
CA LEU A 28 -3.15 -4.44 -6.85
C LEU A 28 -3.09 -5.48 -8.00
N LEU A 29 -2.28 -6.52 -7.87
CA LEU A 29 -1.88 -7.34 -9.01
C LEU A 29 -2.71 -8.62 -9.19
N ALA A 30 -3.24 -9.21 -8.12
CA ALA A 30 -3.77 -10.58 -8.16
C ALA A 30 -5.16 -10.74 -7.55
N LEU A 31 -5.36 -10.26 -6.31
CA LEU A 31 -6.56 -10.51 -5.52
C LEU A 31 -7.12 -9.19 -4.96
N PRO A 32 -7.64 -8.29 -5.82
CA PRO A 32 -8.21 -7.03 -5.38
C PRO A 32 -9.36 -7.25 -4.40
N GLY A 33 -9.41 -6.43 -3.36
CA GLY A 33 -10.41 -6.51 -2.29
C GLY A 33 -10.12 -7.58 -1.24
N LEU A 34 -9.80 -8.82 -1.63
CA LEU A 34 -9.49 -9.89 -0.69
C LEU A 34 -8.17 -9.65 0.06
N ALA A 35 -7.11 -9.28 -0.65
CA ALA A 35 -5.84 -8.96 -0.02
C ALA A 35 -5.93 -7.67 0.81
N PHE A 36 -6.76 -6.71 0.39
CA PHE A 36 -7.07 -5.53 1.22
C PHE A 36 -7.83 -5.90 2.50
N ALA A 37 -8.77 -6.86 2.45
CA ALA A 37 -9.45 -7.33 3.66
C ALA A 37 -8.47 -7.98 4.65
N ALA A 38 -7.53 -8.80 4.16
CA ALA A 38 -6.46 -9.35 4.97
C ALA A 38 -5.55 -8.25 5.56
N LEU A 39 -5.22 -7.23 4.77
CA LEU A 39 -4.45 -6.08 5.23
C LEU A 39 -5.20 -5.26 6.30
N ALA A 40 -6.49 -5.03 6.12
CA ALA A 40 -7.35 -4.33 7.07
C ALA A 40 -7.45 -5.09 8.40
N TRP A 41 -7.58 -6.42 8.33
CA TRP A 41 -7.53 -7.28 9.51
C TRP A 41 -6.19 -7.19 10.25
N LEU A 42 -5.08 -7.21 9.50
CA LEU A 42 -3.74 -7.06 10.06
C LEU A 42 -3.56 -5.69 10.73
N TRP A 43 -4.05 -4.63 10.07
CA TRP A 43 -4.05 -3.26 10.59
C TRP A 43 -4.86 -3.12 11.88
N TRP A 44 -6.05 -3.70 11.95
CA TRP A 44 -6.85 -3.69 13.18
C TRP A 44 -6.13 -4.46 14.30
N ARG A 45 -5.58 -5.63 14.02
CA ARG A 45 -4.94 -6.48 15.04
C ARG A 45 -3.64 -5.91 15.60
N HIS A 46 -2.83 -5.25 14.76
CA HIS A 46 -1.46 -4.84 15.11
C HIS A 46 -1.21 -3.33 15.04
N GLY A 47 -2.16 -2.52 14.61
CA GLY A 47 -1.96 -1.08 14.37
C GLY A 47 -1.57 -0.26 15.60
N GLY A 48 -1.95 -0.71 16.81
CA GLY A 48 -1.61 -0.03 18.07
C GLY A 48 -0.40 -0.61 18.81
N THR A 49 -0.02 -1.86 18.53
CA THR A 49 0.95 -2.64 19.32
C THR A 49 2.22 -3.00 18.56
N ALA A 50 2.26 -2.78 17.25
CA ALA A 50 3.40 -3.10 16.42
C ALA A 50 4.60 -2.13 16.65
N PRO A 51 5.84 -2.63 16.46
CA PRO A 51 7.03 -1.79 16.39
C PRO A 51 6.89 -0.67 15.34
N LEU A 52 7.62 0.44 15.54
CA LEU A 52 7.46 1.66 14.75
C LEU A 52 7.55 1.43 13.23
N LEU A 53 8.53 0.63 12.79
CA LEU A 53 8.72 0.29 11.36
C LEU A 53 7.47 -0.40 10.79
N ALA A 54 7.02 -1.47 11.44
CA ALA A 54 5.84 -2.22 11.00
C ALA A 54 4.57 -1.38 11.04
N ARG A 55 4.39 -0.57 12.09
CA ARG A 55 3.23 0.30 12.25
C ARG A 55 3.14 1.31 11.10
N GLN A 56 4.27 1.87 10.67
CA GLN A 56 4.32 2.78 9.53
C GLN A 56 3.90 2.09 8.24
N HIS A 57 4.53 0.97 7.87
CA HIS A 57 4.19 0.25 6.63
C HIS A 57 2.74 -0.22 6.64
N LEU A 58 2.23 -0.66 7.78
CA LEU A 58 0.85 -1.11 7.94
C LEU A 58 -0.16 0.03 7.80
N GLN A 59 0.07 1.19 8.43
CA GLN A 59 -0.79 2.36 8.27
C GLN A 59 -0.75 2.91 6.85
N GLN A 60 0.43 2.95 6.24
CA GLN A 60 0.59 3.45 4.89
C GLN A 60 -0.11 2.58 3.86
N THR A 61 0.18 1.29 3.84
CA THR A 61 -0.39 0.37 2.84
C THR A 61 -1.91 0.31 2.97
N PHE A 62 -2.45 0.40 4.19
CA PHE A 62 -3.89 0.48 4.44
C PHE A 62 -4.48 1.76 3.83
N TRP A 63 -3.97 2.94 4.21
CA TRP A 63 -4.54 4.22 3.74
C TRP A 63 -4.32 4.45 2.25
N VAL A 64 -3.16 4.07 1.72
CA VAL A 64 -2.86 4.17 0.28
C VAL A 64 -3.75 3.21 -0.52
N SER A 65 -4.02 1.99 -0.02
CA SER A 65 -5.00 1.09 -0.65
C SER A 65 -6.40 1.68 -0.64
N ALA A 66 -6.82 2.25 0.50
CA ALA A 66 -8.16 2.81 0.65
C ALA A 66 -8.37 4.01 -0.30
N TRP A 67 -7.46 4.99 -0.27
CA TRP A 67 -7.54 6.17 -1.13
C TRP A 67 -7.30 5.84 -2.59
N GLY A 68 -6.31 5.00 -2.90
CA GLY A 68 -6.01 4.58 -4.27
C GLY A 68 -7.17 3.81 -4.89
N GLY A 69 -7.75 2.86 -4.15
CA GLY A 69 -8.93 2.11 -4.58
C GLY A 69 -10.14 3.02 -4.79
N LEU A 70 -10.43 3.92 -3.84
CA LEU A 70 -11.52 4.88 -3.97
C LEU A 70 -11.35 5.78 -5.20
N LEU A 71 -10.15 6.32 -5.42
CA LEU A 71 -9.86 7.21 -6.54
C LEU A 71 -10.00 6.46 -7.88
N ILE A 72 -9.46 5.25 -7.99
CA ILE A 72 -9.60 4.41 -9.19
C ILE A 72 -11.07 4.15 -9.50
N VAL A 73 -11.86 3.72 -8.51
CA VAL A 73 -13.27 3.36 -8.73
C VAL A 73 -14.12 4.59 -9.07
N THR A 74 -13.99 5.68 -8.30
CA THR A 74 -14.86 6.86 -8.44
C THR A 74 -14.67 7.58 -9.76
N LEU A 75 -13.42 7.85 -10.18
CA LEU A 75 -13.19 8.53 -11.45
C LEU A 75 -13.47 7.64 -12.66
N SER A 76 -13.19 6.33 -12.58
CA SER A 76 -13.58 5.39 -13.65
C SER A 76 -15.10 5.33 -13.82
N ALA A 77 -15.84 5.25 -12.70
CA ALA A 77 -17.29 5.30 -12.71
C ALA A 77 -17.80 6.65 -13.24
N GLY A 78 -17.15 7.77 -12.89
CA GLY A 78 -17.45 9.10 -13.39
C GLY A 78 -17.32 9.20 -14.92
N PHE A 79 -16.22 8.69 -15.49
CA PHE A 79 -16.06 8.63 -16.94
C PHE A 79 -17.16 7.80 -17.61
N ILE A 80 -17.49 6.64 -17.05
CA ILE A 80 -18.57 5.78 -17.58
C ILE A 80 -19.93 6.47 -17.48
N ALA A 81 -20.22 7.14 -16.37
CA ALA A 81 -21.48 7.84 -16.15
C ALA A 81 -21.67 9.02 -17.09
N LEU A 82 -20.59 9.75 -17.42
CA LEU A 82 -20.63 10.92 -18.30
C LEU A 82 -20.55 10.56 -19.80
N GLY A 83 -19.71 9.59 -20.16
CA GLY A 83 -19.44 9.22 -21.55
C GLY A 83 -20.28 8.05 -22.07
N GLY A 84 -20.89 7.26 -21.18
CA GLY A 84 -21.66 6.07 -21.54
C GLY A 84 -20.81 4.89 -22.02
N LEU A 85 -21.40 3.70 -22.05
CA LEU A 85 -20.70 2.45 -22.38
C LEU A 85 -20.48 2.23 -23.89
N ASN A 86 -21.22 2.95 -24.74
CA ASN A 86 -21.20 2.76 -26.19
C ASN A 86 -20.15 3.62 -26.92
N TRP A 87 -19.58 4.61 -26.24
CA TRP A 87 -18.61 5.53 -26.85
C TRP A 87 -17.19 5.07 -26.59
N GLU A 88 -16.38 4.97 -27.66
CA GLU A 88 -15.03 4.39 -27.60
C GLU A 88 -14.07 5.24 -26.76
N TRP A 89 -14.23 6.56 -26.83
CA TRP A 89 -13.41 7.49 -26.05
C TRP A 89 -13.63 7.39 -24.54
N THR A 90 -14.81 6.94 -24.09
CA THR A 90 -15.04 6.62 -22.67
C THR A 90 -14.06 5.55 -22.22
N TRP A 91 -13.90 4.48 -23.01
CA TRP A 91 -13.00 3.38 -22.70
C TRP A 91 -11.53 3.81 -22.78
N VAL A 92 -11.16 4.63 -23.77
CA VAL A 92 -9.81 5.21 -23.83
C VAL A 92 -9.49 5.98 -22.55
N ALA A 93 -10.40 6.84 -22.09
CA ALA A 93 -10.22 7.62 -20.85
C ALA A 93 -10.14 6.72 -19.61
N VAL A 94 -11.07 5.76 -19.46
CA VAL A 94 -11.11 4.83 -18.32
C VAL A 94 -9.84 3.98 -18.25
N ILE A 95 -9.42 3.38 -19.37
CA ILE A 95 -8.25 2.50 -19.41
C ILE A 95 -6.99 3.31 -19.14
N LEU A 96 -6.81 4.46 -19.81
CA LEU A 96 -5.62 5.29 -19.62
C LEU A 96 -5.49 5.74 -18.16
N TYR A 97 -6.59 6.24 -17.59
CA TYR A 97 -6.63 6.66 -16.21
C TYR A 97 -6.31 5.51 -15.24
N PHE A 98 -7.01 4.38 -15.39
CA PHE A 98 -6.80 3.19 -14.56
C PHE A 98 -5.35 2.74 -14.64
N THR A 99 -4.80 2.53 -15.83
CA THR A 99 -3.44 2.03 -16.03
C THR A 99 -2.40 2.98 -15.44
N CYS A 100 -2.49 4.29 -15.69
CA CYS A 100 -1.51 5.25 -15.16
C CYS A 100 -1.51 5.27 -13.62
N VAL A 101 -2.68 5.37 -12.99
CA VAL A 101 -2.78 5.42 -11.53
C VAL A 101 -2.36 4.07 -10.93
N HIS A 102 -2.87 2.97 -11.49
CA HIS A 102 -2.55 1.62 -11.04
C HIS A 102 -1.05 1.33 -11.11
N SER A 103 -0.40 1.63 -12.24
CA SER A 103 1.04 1.43 -12.41
C SER A 103 1.86 2.27 -11.44
N ALA A 104 1.47 3.52 -11.17
CA ALA A 104 2.14 4.35 -10.17
C ALA A 104 2.04 3.75 -8.75
N LEU A 105 0.87 3.22 -8.38
CA LEU A 105 0.68 2.52 -7.11
C LEU A 105 1.52 1.24 -7.03
N VAL A 106 1.58 0.45 -8.10
CA VAL A 106 2.41 -0.78 -8.15
C VAL A 106 3.89 -0.43 -7.97
N VAL A 107 4.41 0.57 -8.68
CA VAL A 107 5.81 1.00 -8.54
C VAL A 107 6.10 1.46 -7.12
N GLY A 108 5.23 2.30 -6.54
CA GLY A 108 5.39 2.74 -5.15
C GLY A 108 5.33 1.60 -4.14
N GLY A 109 4.51 0.58 -4.38
CA GLY A 109 4.45 -0.64 -3.56
C GLY A 109 5.70 -1.51 -3.66
N ILE A 110 6.30 -1.63 -4.85
CA ILE A 110 7.56 -2.37 -5.04
C ILE A 110 8.69 -1.67 -4.26
N VAL A 111 8.77 -0.34 -4.33
CA VAL A 111 9.75 0.42 -3.55
C VAL A 111 9.49 0.26 -2.05
N GLY A 112 8.22 0.31 -1.62
CA GLY A 112 7.84 0.08 -0.23
C GLY A 112 8.21 -1.30 0.30
N LEU A 113 7.96 -2.34 -0.49
CA LEU A 113 8.37 -3.71 -0.18
C LEU A 113 9.90 -3.83 -0.09
N ALA A 114 10.63 -3.26 -1.04
CA ALA A 114 12.10 -3.27 -1.01
C ALA A 114 12.65 -2.55 0.24
N SER A 115 12.07 -1.41 0.62
CA SER A 115 12.41 -0.71 1.86
C SER A 115 12.08 -1.53 3.11
N ALA A 116 10.91 -2.19 3.15
CA ALA A 116 10.53 -3.05 4.26
C ALA A 116 11.52 -4.23 4.41
N MET A 117 11.94 -4.85 3.30
CA MET A 117 12.96 -5.90 3.30
C MET A 117 14.34 -5.41 3.77
N ALA A 118 14.66 -4.13 3.55
CA ALA A 118 15.87 -3.48 4.05
C ALA A 118 15.74 -2.94 5.49
N GLY A 119 14.59 -3.16 6.15
CA GLY A 119 14.31 -2.62 7.48
C GLY A 119 14.19 -1.09 7.52
N GLN A 120 13.98 -0.44 6.38
CA GLN A 120 13.94 1.01 6.23
C GLN A 120 12.50 1.52 6.16
N PRO A 121 12.20 2.68 6.77
CA PRO A 121 10.91 3.33 6.61
C PRO A 121 10.70 3.81 5.17
N TRP A 122 9.50 3.59 4.62
CA TRP A 122 9.09 4.14 3.34
C TRP A 122 7.86 5.03 3.45
N ARG A 123 7.84 6.15 2.73
CA ARG A 123 6.65 6.99 2.60
C ARG A 123 6.20 7.08 1.14
N PHE A 124 4.95 6.67 0.89
CA PHE A 124 4.33 6.79 -0.42
C PHE A 124 4.30 8.26 -0.85
N PRO A 125 4.77 8.60 -2.06
CA PRO A 125 4.73 9.96 -2.56
C PRO A 125 3.29 10.49 -2.54
N LEU A 126 3.10 11.74 -2.11
CA LEU A 126 1.83 12.50 -2.10
C LEU A 126 0.76 12.04 -1.11
N ILE A 127 0.52 10.73 -0.97
CA ILE A 127 -0.64 10.16 -0.24
C ILE A 127 -0.26 9.40 1.04
N GLY A 128 1.04 9.15 1.26
CA GLY A 128 1.49 8.42 2.45
C GLY A 128 1.27 9.22 3.74
N PRO A 129 0.70 8.60 4.80
CA PRO A 129 0.51 9.25 6.10
C PRO A 129 1.85 9.69 6.71
N ARG A 130 1.79 10.67 7.62
CA ARG A 130 2.99 11.20 8.29
C ARG A 130 3.63 10.11 9.15
N LEU A 131 4.96 10.10 9.17
CA LEU A 131 5.74 9.21 10.04
C LEU A 131 5.37 9.49 11.51
N PRO A 132 5.09 8.46 12.33
CA PRO A 132 4.99 8.64 13.76
C PRO A 132 6.30 9.20 14.30
N ARG A 133 6.25 10.29 15.09
CA ARG A 133 7.45 10.79 15.77
C ARG A 133 7.90 9.77 16.81
N ALA A 134 9.21 9.56 16.89
CA ALA A 134 9.87 8.80 17.96
C ALA A 134 9.62 9.47 19.32
#